data_AF-A0A5C4P112-F1
#
_entry.id   AF-A0A5C4P112-F1
#
_cell.length_a   1.000
_cell.length_b   1.000
_cell.length_c   1.000
_cell.angle_alpha   90.00
_cell.angle_beta   90.00
_cell.angle_gamma   90.00
#
_symmetry.space_group_name_H-M   'P 1'
#
loop_
_entity.id
_entity.type
_entity.pdbx_description
1 polymer ?
#
loop_
_entity_poly.entity_id
_entity_poly.type
_entity_poly.pdbx_seq_one_letter_code
_entity_poly.pdbx_strand_id
1 'polypeptide(L)'
;MTIKIVSTDPASQGPFVVINKSDFNPDVHELYGDDNDLDAAAERVPTMAELLAARDQLLDRERELAKHQERIAEQARENEAAADRVAEQAQANEVEAQRLRVEAASLQDAKDAAAAAAQPQAAPATATATAEKPAKAAKA
;
A
#
# COMPACT_ATOMS: atom_id res chain seq x y z
N MET A 1 -34.35 12.43 -28.28
CA MET A 1 -35.29 11.30 -28.06
C MET A 1 -36.07 11.11 -29.35
N THR A 2 -36.24 9.88 -29.81
CA THR A 2 -36.95 9.53 -31.04
C THR A 2 -38.23 8.77 -30.72
N ILE A 3 -39.22 8.86 -31.61
CA ILE A 3 -40.52 8.19 -31.48
C ILE A 3 -40.93 7.58 -32.83
N LYS A 4 -41.80 6.57 -32.81
CA LYS A 4 -42.34 5.94 -34.01
C LYS A 4 -43.70 6.54 -34.32
N ILE A 5 -43.91 6.93 -35.58
CA ILE A 5 -45.19 7.41 -36.07
C ILE A 5 -45.67 6.52 -37.21
N VAL A 6 -46.99 6.47 -37.42
CA VAL A 6 -47.61 5.75 -38.54
C VAL A 6 -47.08 6.35 -39.84
N SER A 7 -46.58 5.50 -40.73
CA SER A 7 -46.09 5.97 -42.01
C SER A 7 -47.26 6.33 -42.93
N THR A 8 -47.27 7.56 -43.43
CA THR A 8 -48.26 8.04 -44.42
C THR A 8 -47.73 7.98 -45.85
N ASP A 9 -46.45 7.64 -46.04
CA ASP A 9 -45.79 7.57 -47.35
C ASP A 9 -45.83 6.13 -47.92
N PRO A 10 -46.43 5.92 -49.11
CA PRO A 10 -46.44 4.62 -49.78
C PRO A 10 -45.04 4.07 -50.14
N ALA A 11 -44.02 4.93 -50.22
CA ALA A 11 -42.64 4.54 -50.52
C ALA A 11 -41.82 4.16 -49.26
N SER A 12 -42.44 4.22 -48.08
CA SER A 12 -41.76 3.89 -46.83
C SER A 12 -41.44 2.39 -46.70
N GLN A 13 -40.37 2.09 -45.95
CA GLN A 13 -39.85 0.72 -45.78
C GLN A 13 -40.67 -0.14 -44.79
N GLY A 14 -41.80 0.36 -44.29
CA GLY A 14 -42.61 -0.34 -43.30
C GLY A 14 -43.78 0.52 -42.81
N PRO A 15 -44.61 -0.01 -41.90
CA PRO A 15 -45.84 0.65 -41.43
C PRO A 15 -45.58 1.87 -40.51
N PHE A 16 -44.32 2.13 -40.15
CA PHE A 16 -43.92 3.23 -39.29
C PHE A 16 -42.65 3.91 -39.78
N VAL A 17 -42.48 5.17 -39.40
CA VAL A 17 -41.23 5.91 -39.54
C VAL A 17 -40.77 6.42 -38.17
N VAL A 18 -39.46 6.47 -37.96
CA VAL A 18 -38.85 6.98 -36.72
C VAL A 18 -38.48 8.43 -36.94
N ILE A 19 -39.02 9.31 -36.11
CA ILE A 19 -38.72 10.75 -36.15
C ILE A 19 -38.13 11.21 -34.83
N ASN A 20 -37.50 12.39 -34.81
CA ASN A 20 -37.16 13.03 -33.55
C ASN A 20 -38.42 13.54 -32.87
N LYS A 21 -38.44 13.50 -31.54
CA LYS A 21 -39.54 14.05 -30.72
C LYS A 21 -39.78 15.54 -30.99
N SER A 22 -38.76 16.29 -31.41
CA SER A 22 -38.87 17.71 -31.81
C SER A 22 -39.69 17.94 -33.08
N ASP A 23 -39.72 16.93 -33.96
CA ASP A 23 -40.34 17.02 -35.28
C ASP A 23 -41.75 16.39 -35.27
N PHE A 24 -42.22 15.96 -34.10
CA PHE A 24 -43.55 15.39 -33.93
C PHE A 24 -44.62 16.48 -33.93
N ASN A 25 -45.61 16.33 -34.79
CA ASN A 25 -46.80 17.18 -34.82
C ASN A 25 -48.04 16.28 -34.60
N PRO A 26 -48.76 16.41 -33.48
CA PRO A 26 -49.92 15.56 -33.18
C PRO A 26 -51.10 15.74 -34.15
N ASP A 27 -51.15 16.86 -34.89
CA ASP A 27 -52.21 17.10 -35.88
C ASP A 27 -51.95 16.36 -37.20
N VAL A 28 -50.71 15.94 -37.44
CA VAL A 28 -50.27 15.33 -38.71
C VAL A 28 -49.74 13.91 -38.51
N HIS A 29 -49.14 13.63 -37.36
CA HIS A 29 -48.49 12.37 -37.05
C HIS A 29 -49.28 11.59 -36.01
N GLU A 30 -49.69 10.39 -36.38
CA GLU A 30 -50.25 9.41 -35.46
C GLU A 30 -49.11 8.55 -34.88
N LEU A 31 -49.12 8.26 -33.58
CA LEU A 31 -48.09 7.41 -32.97
C LEU A 31 -48.28 5.96 -33.41
N TYR A 32 -47.17 5.30 -33.74
CA TYR A 32 -47.22 3.90 -34.15
C TYR A 32 -46.95 2.97 -32.96
N GLY A 33 -48.01 2.36 -32.46
CA GLY A 33 -47.96 1.46 -31.31
C GLY A 33 -48.10 2.17 -29.96
N ASP A 34 -48.59 1.44 -28.97
CA ASP A 34 -48.81 1.91 -27.59
C ASP A 34 -47.48 2.05 -26.80
N ASP A 35 -46.35 1.69 -27.40
CA ASP A 35 -44.99 1.75 -26.85
C ASP A 35 -44.34 3.15 -26.97
N ASN A 36 -45.03 4.13 -27.57
CA ASN A 36 -44.53 5.51 -27.62
C ASN A 36 -44.83 6.25 -26.33
N ASP A 37 -44.07 5.91 -25.29
CA ASP A 37 -44.09 6.60 -24.02
C ASP A 37 -43.54 8.04 -24.15
N LEU A 38 -44.38 8.96 -24.61
CA LEU A 38 -44.09 10.39 -24.55
C LEU A 38 -43.97 10.90 -23.10
N ASP A 39 -44.53 10.14 -22.14
CA ASP A 39 -44.67 10.44 -20.70
C ASP A 39 -43.85 9.54 -19.75
N ALA A 40 -43.05 8.56 -20.22
CA ALA A 40 -42.27 7.68 -19.32
C ALA A 40 -41.10 8.38 -18.59
N ALA A 41 -40.92 9.68 -18.81
CA ALA A 41 -39.98 10.51 -18.06
C ALA A 41 -40.69 11.47 -17.09
N ALA A 42 -41.85 11.09 -16.55
CA ALA A 42 -42.37 11.75 -15.36
C ALA A 42 -41.40 11.46 -14.19
N GLU A 43 -40.38 12.32 -14.02
CA GLU A 43 -39.53 12.38 -12.84
C GLU A 43 -40.44 12.45 -11.62
N ARG A 44 -40.56 11.32 -10.91
CA ARG A 44 -41.40 11.25 -9.72
C ARG A 44 -40.76 12.14 -8.66
N VAL A 45 -41.36 13.30 -8.44
CA VAL A 45 -40.90 14.23 -7.41
C VAL A 45 -41.03 13.54 -6.06
N PRO A 46 -39.97 13.47 -5.24
CA PRO A 46 -40.04 12.90 -3.90
C PRO A 46 -41.12 13.58 -3.09
N THR A 47 -41.91 12.77 -2.40
CA THR A 47 -42.93 13.23 -1.48
C THR A 47 -42.30 13.84 -0.23
N MET A 48 -43.02 14.73 0.45
CA MET A 48 -42.55 15.34 1.71
C MET A 48 -42.18 14.29 2.77
N ALA A 49 -42.91 13.18 2.81
CA ALA A 49 -42.62 12.06 3.72
C ALA A 49 -41.27 11.41 3.42
N GLU A 50 -40.94 11.22 2.13
CA GLU A 50 -39.65 10.66 1.71
C GLU A 50 -38.50 11.63 2.04
N LEU A 51 -38.69 12.94 1.88
CA LEU A 51 -37.69 13.93 2.24
C LEU A 51 -37.42 13.97 3.76
N LEU A 52 -38.46 13.87 4.58
CA LEU A 52 -38.32 13.80 6.04
C LEU A 52 -37.62 12.50 6.46
N ALA A 53 -38.00 11.36 5.87
CA ALA A 53 -37.34 10.08 6.14
C ALA A 53 -35.86 10.12 5.73
N ALA A 54 -35.54 10.71 4.59
CA ALA A 54 -34.15 10.88 4.13
C ALA A 54 -33.35 11.79 5.08
N ARG A 55 -33.96 12.87 5.58
CA ARG A 55 -33.34 13.75 6.59
C ARG A 55 -33.02 12.98 7.86
N ASP A 56 -33.96 12.19 8.38
CA ASP A 56 -33.73 11.45 9.63
C ASP A 56 -32.64 10.39 9.44
N GLN A 57 -32.62 9.69 8.30
CA GLN A 57 -31.53 8.78 7.95
C GLN A 57 -30.16 9.47 7.86
N LEU A 58 -30.10 10.70 7.33
CA LEU A 58 -28.86 11.47 7.29
C LEU A 58 -28.38 11.83 8.69
N LEU A 59 -29.27 12.26 9.57
CA LEU A 59 -28.93 12.58 10.97
C LEU A 59 -28.42 11.36 11.74
N ASP A 60 -28.98 10.18 11.49
CA ASP A 60 -28.48 8.94 12.11
C ASP A 60 -27.10 8.55 11.58
N ARG A 61 -26.87 8.64 10.27
CA ARG A 61 -25.55 8.42 9.68
C ARG A 61 -24.51 9.42 10.19
N GLU A 62 -24.88 10.69 10.37
CA GLU A 62 -23.97 11.70 10.95
C GLU A 62 -23.54 11.32 12.37
N ARG A 63 -24.46 10.82 13.21
CA ARG A 63 -24.12 10.33 14.55
C ARG A 63 -23.21 9.12 14.52
N GLU A 64 -23.43 8.18 13.60
CA GLU A 64 -22.57 7.01 13.41
C GLU A 64 -21.16 7.43 12.95
N LEU A 65 -21.07 8.36 12.00
CA LEU A 65 -19.81 8.90 11.53
C LEU A 65 -19.06 9.62 12.65
N ALA A 66 -19.74 10.39 13.50
CA ALA A 66 -19.13 11.05 14.64
C ALA A 66 -18.53 10.02 15.62
N LYS A 67 -19.26 8.96 15.96
CA LYS A 67 -18.75 7.86 16.80
C LYS A 67 -17.56 7.14 16.16
N HIS A 68 -17.60 6.95 14.85
CA HIS A 68 -16.50 6.31 14.12
C HIS A 68 -15.24 7.19 14.11
N GLN A 69 -15.41 8.51 13.93
CA GLN A 69 -14.31 9.47 14.02
C GLN A 69 -13.68 9.50 15.40
N GLU A 70 -14.49 9.46 16.46
CA GLU A 70 -14.00 9.38 17.83
C GLU A 70 -13.15 8.12 18.06
N ARG A 71 -13.62 6.95 17.61
CA ARG A 71 -12.86 5.69 17.69
C ARG A 71 -11.54 5.76 16.93
N ILE A 72 -11.53 6.32 15.72
CA ILE A 72 -10.29 6.50 14.95
C ILE A 72 -9.33 7.41 15.70
N ALA A 73 -9.82 8.51 16.27
CA ALA A 73 -8.98 9.45 17.01
C ALA A 73 -8.37 8.81 18.27
N GLU A 74 -9.15 8.01 18.99
CA GLU A 74 -8.67 7.23 20.14
C GLU A 74 -7.61 6.22 19.72
N GLN A 75 -7.89 5.42 18.68
CA GLN A 75 -6.93 4.44 18.16
C GLN A 75 -5.65 5.10 17.64
N ALA A 76 -5.75 6.29 17.02
CA ALA A 76 -4.58 7.04 16.57
C ALA A 76 -3.68 7.42 17.75
N ARG A 77 -4.25 7.90 18.86
CA ARG A 77 -3.48 8.21 20.08
C ARG A 77 -2.85 6.98 20.70
N GLU A 78 -3.56 5.86 20.74
CA GLU A 78 -3.01 4.60 21.24
C GLU A 78 -1.85 4.10 20.39
N ASN A 79 -1.99 4.20 19.07
CA ASN A 79 -0.94 3.83 18.11
C ASN A 79 0.28 4.73 18.23
N GLU A 80 0.10 6.04 18.39
CA GLU A 80 1.19 6.99 18.62
C GLU A 80 1.95 6.65 19.91
N ALA A 81 1.24 6.45 21.02
CA ALA A 81 1.85 6.05 22.29
C ALA A 81 2.54 4.67 22.20
N ALA A 82 2.02 3.74 21.40
CA ALA A 82 2.66 2.47 21.15
C ALA A 82 3.94 2.62 20.31
N ALA A 83 3.92 3.50 19.30
CA ALA A 83 5.08 3.79 18.48
C ALA A 83 6.21 4.41 19.31
N ASP A 84 5.90 5.34 20.21
CA ASP A 84 6.87 5.93 21.13
C ASP A 84 7.52 4.88 22.03
N ARG A 85 6.73 3.98 22.64
CA ARG A 85 7.25 2.88 23.45
C ARG A 85 8.17 1.95 22.66
N VAL A 86 7.81 1.65 21.41
CA VAL A 86 8.65 0.82 20.52
C VAL A 86 9.95 1.54 20.18
N ALA A 87 9.90 2.84 19.91
CA ALA A 87 11.09 3.64 19.64
C ALA A 87 12.04 3.69 20.84
N GLU A 88 11.52 3.92 22.04
CA GLU A 88 12.30 3.89 23.29
C GLU A 88 12.95 2.52 23.51
N GLN A 89 12.18 1.44 23.34
CA GLN A 89 12.70 0.08 23.49
C GLN A 89 13.78 -0.23 22.43
N ALA A 90 13.60 0.23 21.19
CA ALA A 90 14.60 0.06 20.14
C ALA A 90 15.91 0.77 20.48
N GLN A 91 15.85 1.99 21.03
CA GLN A 91 17.04 2.72 21.48
C GLN A 91 17.73 2.00 22.65
N ALA A 92 16.97 1.53 23.64
CA ALA A 92 17.53 0.76 24.76
C ALA A 92 18.24 -0.51 24.27
N ASN A 93 17.60 -1.26 23.37
CA ASN A 93 18.17 -2.46 22.76
C ASN A 93 19.43 -2.16 21.96
N GLU A 94 19.47 -1.04 21.23
CA GLU A 94 20.66 -0.64 20.47
C GLU A 94 21.84 -0.32 21.39
N VAL A 95 21.60 0.41 22.48
CA VAL A 95 22.64 0.71 23.48
C VAL A 95 23.17 -0.58 24.12
N GLU A 96 22.28 -1.51 24.47
CA GLU A 96 22.68 -2.80 25.02
C GLU A 96 23.46 -3.64 24.01
N ALA A 97 23.02 -3.69 22.75
CA ALA A 97 23.74 -4.37 21.68
C ALA A 97 25.15 -3.79 21.46
N GLN A 98 25.30 -2.47 21.55
CA GLN A 98 26.62 -1.83 21.48
C GLN A 98 27.52 -2.23 22.67
N ARG A 99 26.98 -2.25 23.90
CA ARG A 99 27.72 -2.70 25.08
C ARG A 99 28.21 -4.14 24.93
N LEU A 100 27.33 -5.05 24.49
CA LEU A 100 27.67 -6.46 24.27
C LEU A 100 28.74 -6.62 23.18
N ARG A 101 28.72 -5.80 22.12
CA ARG A 101 29.78 -5.81 21.09
C ARG A 101 31.13 -5.38 21.66
N VAL A 102 31.16 -4.32 22.47
CA VAL A 102 32.40 -3.85 23.12
C VAL A 102 32.95 -4.91 24.08
N GLU A 103 32.07 -5.52 24.89
CA GLU A 103 32.46 -6.59 25.80
C GLU A 103 32.98 -7.82 25.05
N ALA A 104 32.32 -8.24 23.98
CA ALA A 104 32.76 -9.35 23.15
C ALA A 104 34.12 -9.08 22.49
N ALA A 105 34.37 -7.86 22.01
CA ALA A 105 35.66 -7.46 21.47
C ALA A 105 36.76 -7.52 22.54
N SER A 106 36.50 -7.00 23.74
CA SER A 106 37.45 -7.06 24.86
C SER A 106 37.78 -8.50 25.27
N LEU A 107 36.78 -9.39 25.31
CA LEU A 107 36.99 -10.81 25.59
C LEU A 107 37.80 -11.50 24.48
N GLN A 108 37.61 -11.10 23.22
CA GLN A 108 38.38 -11.62 22.11
C GLN A 108 39.85 -11.17 22.18
N ASP A 109 40.10 -9.89 22.42
CA ASP A 109 41.45 -9.36 22.61
C ASP A 109 42.17 -10.06 23.77
N ALA A 110 41.48 -10.31 24.88
CA ALA A 110 42.03 -11.04 26.02
C ALA A 110 42.36 -12.51 25.67
N LYS A 111 41.51 -13.18 24.88
CA LYS A 111 41.78 -14.54 24.38
C LYS A 111 42.99 -14.57 23.46
N ASP A 112 43.09 -13.62 22.55
CA ASP A 112 44.19 -13.55 21.58
C ASP A 112 45.52 -13.23 22.29
N ALA A 113 45.51 -12.34 23.29
CA ALA A 113 46.67 -12.08 24.14
C ALA A 113 47.10 -13.31 24.96
N ALA A 114 46.15 -14.06 25.53
CA ALA A 114 46.44 -15.30 26.25
C ALA A 114 47.01 -16.38 25.33
N ALA A 115 46.49 -16.50 24.10
CA ALA A 115 47.02 -17.42 23.09
C ALA A 115 48.45 -17.04 22.66
N ALA A 116 48.73 -15.76 22.47
CA ALA A 116 50.07 -15.26 22.16
C ALA A 116 51.07 -15.54 23.30
N ALA A 117 50.65 -15.38 24.57
CA ALA A 117 51.47 -15.69 25.72
C ALA A 117 51.74 -17.20 25.91
N ALA A 118 50.84 -18.05 25.41
CA ALA A 118 50.97 -19.51 25.48
C ALA A 118 51.83 -20.11 24.35
N GLN A 119 52.23 -19.33 23.33
CA GLN A 119 53.17 -19.80 22.32
C GLN A 119 54.59 -19.90 22.91
N PRO A 120 55.23 -21.09 22.89
CA PRO A 120 56.60 -21.23 23.38
C PRO A 120 57.55 -20.43 22.49
N GLN A 121 58.27 -19.48 23.09
CA GLN A 121 59.39 -18.80 22.45
C GLN A 121 60.43 -19.85 22.03
N ALA A 122 60.46 -20.18 20.74
CA ALA A 122 61.63 -20.82 20.14
C ALA A 122 62.77 -19.79 20.21
N ALA A 123 63.67 -19.97 21.16
CA ALA A 123 64.86 -19.15 21.33
C ALA A 123 65.63 -19.05 19.99
N PRO A 124 66.08 -17.85 19.56
CA PRO A 124 66.98 -17.76 18.44
C PRO A 124 68.32 -18.35 18.87
N ALA A 125 68.60 -19.58 18.45
CA ALA A 125 69.90 -20.19 18.61
C ALA A 125 70.94 -19.32 17.88
N THR A 126 71.79 -18.66 18.65
CA THR A 126 73.04 -18.07 18.20
C THR A 126 73.91 -19.14 17.57
N ALA A 127 74.05 -19.12 16.24
CA ALA A 127 75.04 -19.91 15.53
C ALA A 127 76.18 -18.99 15.04
N THR A 128 77.08 -18.65 15.98
CA THR A 128 78.48 -18.34 15.65
C THR A 128 79.24 -19.67 15.55
N ALA A 129 79.62 -20.06 14.33
CA ALA A 129 80.67 -21.03 14.05
C ALA A 129 81.30 -20.63 12.70
N THR A 130 82.34 -19.79 12.74
CA THR A 130 83.75 -20.15 12.51
C THR A 130 84.06 -20.65 11.10
N ALA A 131 84.89 -19.84 10.42
CA ALA A 131 85.66 -20.17 9.24
C ALA A 131 86.40 -21.51 9.37
N GLU A 132 86.51 -22.26 8.27
CA GLU A 132 87.80 -22.68 7.69
C GLU A 132 87.60 -23.52 6.41
N LYS A 133 88.20 -23.01 5.32
CA LYS A 133 88.57 -23.72 4.09
C LYS A 133 89.96 -24.31 4.35
N PRO A 134 90.32 -25.57 3.97
CA PRO A 134 90.82 -25.82 2.61
C PRO A 134 90.74 -27.25 2.00
N ALA A 135 90.96 -27.27 0.67
CA ALA A 135 91.72 -28.25 -0.14
C ALA A 135 91.16 -29.65 -0.55
N LYS A 136 90.86 -29.76 -1.87
CA LYS A 136 91.52 -30.59 -2.90
C LYS A 136 91.58 -32.13 -2.75
N ALA A 137 90.90 -32.86 -3.66
CA ALA A 137 91.36 -34.01 -4.48
C ALA A 137 90.13 -34.63 -5.18
N ALA A 138 89.96 -34.62 -6.51
CA ALA A 138 90.62 -35.36 -7.59
C ALA A 138 89.81 -36.56 -8.12
N LYS A 139 89.99 -36.84 -9.42
CA LYS A 139 89.56 -37.98 -10.28
C LYS A 139 88.20 -37.85 -10.97
N ALA A 140 88.05 -38.27 -12.23
CA ALA A 140 88.97 -38.63 -13.32
C ALA A 140 88.13 -38.59 -14.61
#